data_AF-A0A2E8ZN24-F1
#
_entry.id   AF-A0A2E8ZN24-F1
#
_cell.length_a   1.000
_cell.length_b   1.000
_cell.length_c   1.000
_cell.angle_alpha   90.00
_cell.angle_beta   90.00
_cell.angle_gamma   90.00
#
_symmetry.space_group_name_H-M   'P 1'
#
loop_
_entity.id
_entity.type
_entity.pdbx_description
1 polymer ?
#
loop_
_entity_poly.entity_id
_entity_poly.type
_entity_poly.pdbx_seq_one_letter_code
_entity_poly.pdbx_strand_id
1 'polypeptide(L)'
;MAGLRIIMIALLSCLWAVPSAALNLSQAENRLLEYGEVRYFFDDQGLTAEQVMAAVDTLDWQQASSALLTPPRSRHPAWILLDIHNDTEDAAFRLLELRWTNLREVVFYQYDSTHGELIELRAGLQYGPEVRYRHEASISFPLIVEKGETTQVLLKVFTSYNYLLPIYLWDERGYDEFQLGHYSLYAFLFGIMAVMFFYNMALWLFTRDAMYLIYSSYLLSITFFVLASSGIGEHLLWGNYLWFRLHAYGMAAMISFVTASLFLRYFLKLPKKGGWPLHLNNILLVYWGAVLLLYLTGTEPEVLKTELMSLVSTLCSLITGVYLALRGSRSALIFSAAWSSVILGTVIYILMLRGVLPFNGFTQYVQLFGFVLEIVLLSFALAERINQERRLRENAQNDLLLVQQAHSRDLEQRVNERTEELERATRELQSANRELQVLSVTDALTGLHNRRYFDDVLNQEIYRSHRLNQRLAMLLVDIDHFKQFNDDHGHLVGDQCLVSVARTMKEVFPREFDFVARYGGEEFAIILPGLDEQEAAAKAEELRARIADLSLRCGGSVLSVTASFGAVSLIADSNTAAKDVTDMADKALYCAKDDGRNCVRVFSPAVS
;
A
#
# COMPACT_ATOMS: atom_id res chain seq x y z
N MET A 1 -16.85 -12.47 21.66
CA MET A 1 -17.19 -12.75 23.08
C MET A 1 -17.78 -14.15 23.31
N ALA A 2 -18.55 -14.75 22.39
CA ALA A 2 -19.10 -16.10 22.56
C ALA A 2 -18.04 -17.24 22.52
N GLY A 3 -17.03 -17.14 21.64
CA GLY A 3 -15.95 -18.15 21.55
C GLY A 3 -15.02 -18.23 22.77
N LEU A 4 -14.83 -17.10 23.49
CA LEU A 4 -13.98 -17.05 24.68
C LEU A 4 -14.58 -17.80 25.88
N ARG A 5 -15.92 -17.84 25.96
CA ARG A 5 -16.65 -18.57 27.02
C ARG A 5 -16.56 -20.08 26.86
N ILE A 6 -16.57 -20.58 25.61
CA ILE A 6 -16.50 -22.02 25.32
C ILE A 6 -15.12 -22.59 25.68
N ILE A 7 -14.05 -21.83 25.40
CA ILE A 7 -12.68 -22.22 25.77
C ILE A 7 -12.48 -22.21 27.30
N MET A 8 -13.03 -21.21 27.99
CA MET A 8 -12.98 -21.15 29.47
C MET A 8 -13.76 -22.28 30.15
N ILE A 9 -14.91 -22.69 29.60
CA ILE A 9 -15.75 -23.74 30.18
C ILE A 9 -15.13 -25.13 29.98
N ALA A 10 -14.45 -25.37 28.85
CA ALA A 10 -13.71 -26.62 28.61
C ALA A 10 -12.46 -26.77 29.51
N LEU A 11 -11.89 -25.66 29.99
CA LEU A 11 -10.71 -25.66 30.88
C LEU A 11 -11.05 -25.93 32.36
N LEU A 12 -12.30 -25.71 32.76
CA LEU A 12 -12.73 -25.82 34.15
C LEU A 12 -13.24 -27.23 34.52
N SER A 13 -13.43 -28.13 33.56
CA SER A 13 -14.07 -29.45 33.78
C SER A 13 -13.12 -30.60 34.14
N CYS A 14 -11.80 -30.38 34.25
CA CYS A 14 -10.82 -31.43 34.60
C CYS A 14 -10.35 -31.39 36.07
N LEU A 15 -11.04 -30.63 36.92
CA LEU A 15 -10.75 -30.61 38.35
C LEU A 15 -11.39 -31.84 39.02
N TRP A 16 -10.73 -32.34 40.08
CA TRP A 16 -11.16 -33.31 41.10
C TRP A 16 -10.59 -34.74 40.98
N ALA A 17 -9.54 -35.02 41.77
CA ALA A 17 -9.57 -35.91 42.96
C ALA A 17 -8.14 -36.15 43.50
N VAL A 18 -7.97 -36.25 44.83
CA VAL A 18 -6.76 -36.78 45.49
C VAL A 18 -7.19 -37.59 46.73
N PRO A 19 -6.67 -38.81 46.94
CA PRO A 19 -6.42 -39.33 48.28
C PRO A 19 -5.01 -39.96 48.44
N SER A 20 -4.57 -40.08 49.69
CA SER A 20 -3.22 -40.47 50.14
C SER A 20 -3.20 -41.77 50.97
N ALA A 21 -2.40 -42.77 50.56
CA ALA A 21 -1.86 -43.91 51.34
C ALA A 21 -0.89 -44.71 50.44
N ALA A 22 -0.03 -45.59 50.98
CA ALA A 22 0.97 -46.41 50.25
C ALA A 22 0.48 -46.96 48.88
N LEU A 23 1.35 -46.93 47.85
CA LEU A 23 1.07 -47.36 46.47
C LEU A 23 0.66 -48.84 46.43
N ASN A 24 -0.64 -49.09 46.55
CA ASN A 24 -1.19 -50.43 46.50
C ASN A 24 -1.62 -50.75 45.05
N LEU A 25 -0.92 -51.70 44.42
CA LEU A 25 -1.20 -52.11 43.03
C LEU A 25 -2.59 -52.75 42.85
N SER A 26 -3.25 -53.22 43.92
CA SER A 26 -4.62 -53.79 43.85
C SER A 26 -5.72 -52.72 43.71
N GLN A 27 -5.48 -51.47 44.10
CA GLN A 27 -6.42 -50.35 43.88
C GLN A 27 -6.29 -49.73 42.47
N ALA A 28 -5.36 -50.24 41.67
CA ALA A 28 -4.94 -49.70 40.38
C ALA A 28 -5.49 -50.48 39.18
N GLU A 29 -6.71 -51.02 39.26
CA GLU A 29 -7.41 -51.46 38.05
C GLU A 29 -7.66 -50.23 37.15
N ASN A 30 -6.82 -50.07 36.12
CA ASN A 30 -6.83 -49.02 35.11
C ASN A 30 -6.52 -47.58 35.57
N ARG A 31 -5.91 -47.37 36.75
CA ARG A 31 -5.67 -46.01 37.28
C ARG A 31 -4.22 -45.73 37.71
N LEU A 32 -3.84 -44.47 37.48
CA LEU A 32 -2.66 -43.78 37.98
C LEU A 32 -2.66 -43.81 39.52
N LEU A 33 -1.65 -44.44 40.11
CA LEU A 33 -1.45 -44.38 41.57
C LEU A 33 -0.61 -43.14 41.91
N GLU A 34 -1.19 -42.24 42.71
CA GLU A 34 -0.50 -41.12 43.33
C GLU A 34 -0.07 -41.51 44.75
N TYR A 35 1.18 -41.96 44.88
CA TYR A 35 2.01 -42.03 46.10
C TYR A 35 1.94 -43.24 47.04
N GLY A 36 3.13 -43.55 47.56
CA GLY A 36 3.46 -44.18 48.84
C GLY A 36 4.62 -43.40 49.46
N GLU A 37 5.21 -43.84 50.57
CA GLU A 37 6.28 -43.08 51.24
C GLU A 37 7.53 -42.96 50.34
N VAL A 38 7.72 -41.79 49.71
CA VAL A 38 8.92 -41.51 48.90
C VAL A 38 10.00 -40.89 49.77
N ARG A 39 11.19 -41.47 49.74
CA ARG A 39 12.37 -41.01 50.46
C ARG A 39 13.41 -40.48 49.47
N TYR A 40 14.06 -39.37 49.80
CA TYR A 40 15.18 -38.87 48.99
C TYR A 40 16.34 -38.36 49.84
N PHE A 41 17.55 -38.37 49.27
CA PHE A 41 18.71 -37.67 49.82
C PHE A 41 19.64 -37.19 48.69
N PHE A 42 20.54 -36.26 48.98
CA PHE A 42 21.54 -35.79 48.02
C PHE A 42 22.89 -36.45 48.29
N ASP A 43 23.50 -37.00 47.24
CA ASP A 43 24.77 -37.73 47.32
C ASP A 43 25.97 -36.84 47.02
N ASP A 44 26.67 -36.46 48.08
CA ASP A 44 27.90 -35.69 48.06
C ASP A 44 29.16 -36.56 47.94
N GLN A 45 29.05 -37.87 48.15
CA GLN A 45 30.18 -38.82 48.19
C GLN A 45 30.39 -39.60 46.89
N GLY A 46 29.44 -39.54 45.97
CA GLY A 46 29.48 -40.28 44.70
C GLY A 46 29.23 -41.77 44.90
N LEU A 47 28.27 -42.12 45.75
CA LEU A 47 27.93 -43.51 46.09
C LEU A 47 27.44 -44.30 44.85
N THR A 48 27.69 -45.61 44.86
CA THR A 48 27.11 -46.56 43.90
C THR A 48 25.73 -47.04 44.38
N ALA A 49 24.91 -47.57 43.48
CA ALA A 49 23.59 -48.09 43.85
C ALA A 49 23.69 -49.19 44.92
N GLU A 50 24.66 -50.10 44.82
CA GLU A 50 24.92 -51.15 45.81
C GLU A 50 25.29 -50.58 47.19
N GLN A 51 26.10 -49.52 47.24
CA GLN A 51 26.46 -48.84 48.49
C GLN A 51 25.27 -48.15 49.13
N VAL A 52 24.41 -47.52 48.32
CA VAL A 52 23.18 -46.89 48.80
C VAL A 52 22.23 -47.95 49.35
N MET A 53 22.04 -49.07 48.63
CA MET A 53 21.18 -50.18 49.05
C MET A 53 21.69 -50.86 50.33
N ALA A 54 23.00 -51.05 50.49
CA ALA A 54 23.59 -51.64 51.69
C ALA A 54 23.48 -50.71 52.93
N ALA A 55 23.35 -49.40 52.70
CA ALA A 55 23.33 -48.38 53.74
C ALA A 55 21.95 -47.70 53.90
N VAL A 56 20.87 -48.25 53.32
CA VAL A 56 19.54 -47.61 53.29
C VAL A 56 19.09 -47.16 54.68
N ASP A 57 19.26 -48.00 55.71
CA ASP A 57 18.79 -47.67 57.06
C ASP A 57 19.67 -46.65 57.80
N THR A 58 20.88 -46.39 57.30
CA THR A 58 21.86 -45.50 57.94
C THR A 58 21.97 -44.13 57.28
N LEU A 59 21.47 -43.99 56.05
CA LEU A 59 21.49 -42.73 55.30
C LEU A 59 20.39 -41.79 55.79
N ASP A 60 20.67 -40.48 55.75
CA ASP A 60 19.75 -39.42 56.19
C ASP A 60 18.68 -39.15 55.12
N TRP A 61 17.72 -40.07 55.03
CA TRP A 61 16.60 -39.96 54.11
C TRP A 61 15.62 -38.88 54.56
N GLN A 62 15.37 -37.91 53.67
CA GLN A 62 14.30 -36.95 53.84
C GLN A 62 13.00 -37.54 53.29
N GLN A 63 11.96 -37.55 54.11
CA GLN A 63 10.63 -37.97 53.69
C GLN A 63 9.93 -36.83 52.94
N ALA A 64 9.44 -37.11 51.74
CA ALA A 64 8.67 -36.13 50.97
C ALA A 64 7.24 -36.07 51.51
N SER A 65 6.88 -34.97 52.17
CA SER A 65 5.59 -34.78 52.86
C SER A 65 4.46 -34.26 51.97
N SER A 66 4.67 -34.13 50.66
CA SER A 66 3.68 -33.59 49.74
C SER A 66 3.54 -34.43 48.47
N ALA A 67 2.40 -34.29 47.80
CA ALA A 67 2.12 -34.81 46.46
C ALA A 67 3.06 -34.26 45.35
N LEU A 68 4.23 -33.71 45.71
CA LEU A 68 5.36 -33.44 44.83
C LEU A 68 6.64 -33.80 45.57
N LEU A 69 7.44 -34.69 44.97
CA LEU A 69 8.85 -34.75 45.26
C LEU A 69 9.51 -33.53 44.58
N THR A 70 9.67 -32.44 45.34
CA THR A 70 10.43 -31.24 44.93
C THR A 70 11.62 -30.98 45.83
N PRO A 71 12.67 -31.84 45.75
CA PRO A 71 13.91 -31.59 46.45
C PRO A 71 14.44 -30.19 46.11
N PRO A 72 15.05 -29.48 47.07
CA PRO A 72 15.72 -28.23 46.76
C PRO A 72 16.78 -28.46 45.69
N ARG A 73 16.99 -27.47 44.82
CA ARG A 73 18.02 -27.58 43.79
C ARG A 73 19.39 -27.81 44.42
N SER A 74 20.09 -28.84 43.94
CA SER A 74 21.40 -29.27 44.44
C SER A 74 22.39 -29.46 43.30
N ARG A 75 23.67 -29.22 43.59
CA ARG A 75 24.81 -29.54 42.70
C ARG A 75 25.15 -31.03 42.70
N HIS A 76 24.58 -31.77 43.64
CA HIS A 76 24.78 -33.19 43.83
C HIS A 76 23.58 -33.97 43.27
N PRO A 77 23.79 -35.19 42.75
CA PRO A 77 22.70 -36.06 42.35
C PRO A 77 21.81 -36.39 43.55
N ALA A 78 20.50 -36.48 43.31
CA ALA A 78 19.52 -36.93 44.28
C ALA A 78 19.27 -38.43 44.10
N TRP A 79 19.34 -39.18 45.18
CA TRP A 79 18.84 -40.55 45.24
C TRP A 79 17.42 -40.55 45.76
N ILE A 80 16.58 -41.37 45.16
CA ILE A 80 15.16 -41.48 45.47
C ILE A 80 14.85 -42.96 45.62
N LEU A 81 14.29 -43.31 46.77
CA LEU A 81 13.89 -44.66 47.09
C LEU A 81 12.37 -44.74 47.12
N LEU A 82 11.84 -45.73 46.40
CA LEU A 82 10.43 -46.02 46.27
C LEU A 82 10.20 -47.48 46.69
N ASP A 83 9.34 -47.67 47.68
CA ASP A 83 8.89 -49.00 48.09
C ASP A 83 7.54 -49.30 47.41
N ILE A 84 7.50 -50.31 46.54
CA ILE A 84 6.31 -50.65 45.73
C ILE A 84 5.87 -52.07 46.07
N HIS A 85 4.62 -52.22 46.54
CA HIS A 85 4.07 -53.51 46.95
C HIS A 85 3.00 -54.01 45.97
N ASN A 86 3.10 -55.30 45.59
CA ASN A 86 2.12 -55.94 44.72
C ASN A 86 1.17 -56.86 45.50
N ASP A 87 0.00 -56.35 45.84
CA ASP A 87 -1.10 -57.11 46.46
C ASP A 87 -1.94 -57.94 45.47
N THR A 88 -1.63 -57.91 44.16
CA THR A 88 -2.42 -58.63 43.16
C THR A 88 -2.07 -60.12 43.10
N GLU A 89 -2.96 -60.93 42.52
CA GLU A 89 -2.78 -62.39 42.46
C GLU A 89 -1.71 -62.84 41.44
N ASP A 90 -1.24 -61.95 40.57
CA ASP A 90 -0.26 -62.23 39.51
C ASP A 90 0.91 -61.23 39.55
N ALA A 91 2.00 -61.55 38.85
CA ALA A 91 3.08 -60.59 38.61
C ALA A 91 2.54 -59.40 37.79
N ALA A 92 2.84 -58.19 38.27
CA ALA A 92 2.34 -56.96 37.66
C ALA A 92 3.45 -56.26 36.87
N PHE A 93 3.24 -56.10 35.55
CA PHE A 93 4.02 -55.18 34.72
C PHE A 93 3.43 -53.77 34.82
N ARG A 94 4.28 -52.78 35.09
CA ARG A 94 3.92 -51.35 35.15
C ARG A 94 4.98 -50.51 34.46
N LEU A 95 4.57 -49.32 34.04
CA LEU A 95 5.48 -48.28 33.56
C LEU A 95 5.63 -47.21 34.65
N LEU A 96 6.87 -46.99 35.09
CA LEU A 96 7.22 -45.88 35.97
C LEU A 96 7.58 -44.67 35.12
N GLU A 97 6.70 -43.67 35.11
CA GLU A 97 6.87 -42.40 34.37
C GLU A 97 7.42 -41.32 35.31
N LEU A 98 8.47 -40.64 34.86
CA LEU A 98 8.86 -39.32 35.32
C LEU A 98 8.36 -38.28 34.31
N ARG A 99 7.27 -37.58 34.65
CA ARG A 99 6.60 -36.69 33.68
C ARG A 99 7.42 -35.45 33.35
N TRP A 100 8.31 -35.02 34.25
CA TRP A 100 9.17 -33.88 33.99
C TRP A 100 10.35 -34.27 33.10
N THR A 101 10.44 -33.62 31.93
CA THR A 101 11.35 -34.03 30.85
C THR A 101 12.73 -33.38 30.91
N ASN A 102 12.86 -32.25 31.63
CA ASN A 102 14.11 -31.49 31.73
C ASN A 102 15.02 -31.99 32.85
N LEU A 103 15.26 -33.31 32.87
CA LEU A 103 16.19 -33.99 33.76
C LEU A 103 17.46 -34.35 32.98
N ARG A 104 18.64 -33.94 33.49
CA ARG A 104 19.91 -34.15 32.79
C ARG A 104 20.26 -35.63 32.74
N GLU A 105 20.20 -36.27 33.90
CA GLU A 105 20.51 -37.68 34.07
C GLU A 105 19.46 -38.32 34.97
N VAL A 106 18.96 -39.49 34.56
CA VAL A 106 18.13 -40.37 35.36
C VAL A 106 18.65 -41.79 35.18
N VAL A 107 19.00 -42.44 36.28
CA VAL A 107 19.35 -43.86 36.28
C VAL A 107 18.39 -44.60 37.19
N PHE A 108 17.73 -45.59 36.62
CA PHE A 108 16.79 -46.47 37.29
C PHE A 108 17.52 -47.75 37.70
N TYR A 109 17.35 -48.14 38.95
CA TYR A 109 17.86 -49.37 39.52
C TYR A 109 16.71 -50.16 40.13
N GLN A 110 16.60 -51.42 39.73
CA GLN A 110 15.68 -52.38 40.34
C GLN A 110 16.44 -53.68 40.63
N TYR A 111 16.26 -54.20 41.84
CA TYR A 111 16.79 -55.52 42.17
C TYR A 111 15.84 -56.59 41.64
N ASP A 112 16.34 -57.49 40.79
CA ASP A 112 15.58 -58.63 40.31
C ASP A 112 15.61 -59.75 41.37
N SER A 113 14.48 -60.00 42.03
CA SER A 113 14.34 -61.05 43.04
C SER A 113 14.45 -62.46 42.45
N THR A 114 14.27 -62.64 41.13
CA THR A 114 14.35 -63.94 40.46
C THR A 114 15.76 -64.34 40.03
N HIS A 115 16.59 -63.39 39.59
CA HIS A 115 17.97 -63.65 39.13
C HIS A 115 19.05 -63.12 40.08
N GLY A 116 18.70 -62.29 41.08
CA GLY A 116 19.65 -61.68 42.00
C GLY A 116 20.55 -60.64 41.36
N GLU A 117 20.16 -60.08 40.20
CA GLU A 117 20.91 -59.07 39.47
C GLU A 117 20.27 -57.69 39.62
N LEU A 118 21.10 -56.63 39.62
CA LEU A 118 20.64 -55.25 39.61
C LEU A 118 20.40 -54.79 38.18
N ILE A 119 19.14 -54.55 37.82
CA ILE A 119 18.77 -53.99 36.52
C ILE A 119 19.08 -52.49 36.54
N GLU A 120 19.93 -52.04 35.62
CA GLU A 120 20.27 -50.63 35.43
C GLU A 120 19.74 -50.11 34.09
N LEU A 121 18.91 -49.08 34.12
CA LEU A 121 18.40 -48.40 32.92
C LEU A 121 18.69 -46.90 33.00
N ARG A 122 19.04 -46.30 31.86
CA ARG A 122 19.47 -44.89 31.78
C ARG A 122 18.56 -44.07 30.89
N ALA A 123 18.17 -42.89 31.36
CA ALA A 123 17.35 -41.94 30.61
C ALA A 123 17.67 -40.48 31.00
N GLY A 124 17.03 -39.53 30.32
CA GLY A 124 17.28 -38.10 30.49
C GLY A 124 18.02 -37.46 29.32
N LEU A 125 18.26 -36.15 29.43
CA LEU A 125 18.80 -35.32 28.34
C LEU A 125 20.26 -35.66 27.96
N GLN A 126 20.99 -36.38 28.81
CA GLN A 126 22.34 -36.86 28.53
C GLN A 126 22.34 -38.11 27.62
N TYR A 127 21.33 -38.96 27.71
CA TYR A 127 21.27 -40.25 27.01
C TYR A 127 20.38 -40.18 25.78
N GLY A 128 20.92 -40.62 24.64
CA GLY A 128 20.20 -40.61 23.36
C GLY A 128 19.00 -41.56 23.35
N PRO A 129 18.18 -41.50 22.30
CA PRO A 129 16.96 -42.30 22.20
C PRO A 129 17.23 -43.82 22.19
N GLU A 130 18.40 -44.24 21.68
CA GLU A 130 18.82 -45.64 21.61
C GLU A 130 18.92 -46.34 22.98
N VAL A 131 19.19 -45.57 24.04
CA VAL A 131 19.45 -46.09 25.39
C VAL A 131 18.17 -46.16 26.22
N ARG A 132 17.12 -45.46 25.78
CA ARG A 132 15.85 -45.39 26.50
C ARG A 132 15.00 -46.63 26.22
N TYR A 133 14.23 -47.02 27.22
CA TYR A 133 13.28 -48.13 27.09
C TYR A 133 12.20 -47.82 26.03
N ARG A 134 11.59 -46.64 26.09
CA ARG A 134 10.61 -46.15 25.11
C ARG A 134 11.08 -44.83 24.51
N HIS A 135 10.84 -44.66 23.20
CA HIS A 135 11.20 -43.45 22.47
C HIS A 135 10.05 -42.44 22.50
N GLU A 136 9.96 -41.68 23.58
CA GLU A 136 8.86 -40.75 23.86
C GLU A 136 9.38 -39.45 24.52
N ALA A 137 8.49 -38.45 24.66
CA ALA A 137 8.84 -37.16 25.27
C ALA A 137 9.08 -37.26 26.79
N SER A 138 8.29 -38.06 27.51
CA SER A 138 8.46 -38.36 28.94
C SER A 138 9.47 -39.48 29.17
N ILE A 139 10.07 -39.50 30.36
CA ILE A 139 11.00 -40.55 30.76
C ILE A 139 10.18 -41.68 31.39
N SER A 140 10.31 -42.90 30.88
CA SER A 140 9.61 -44.08 31.40
C SER A 140 10.55 -45.28 31.55
N PHE A 141 10.31 -46.08 32.59
CA PHE A 141 11.03 -47.33 32.86
C PHE A 141 10.04 -48.49 33.05
N PRO A 142 10.38 -49.69 32.58
CA PRO A 142 9.61 -50.89 32.88
C PRO A 142 9.82 -51.27 34.34
N LEU A 143 8.74 -51.65 35.00
CA LEU A 143 8.75 -52.11 36.39
C LEU A 143 7.98 -53.43 36.44
N ILE A 144 8.65 -54.48 36.89
CA ILE A 144 8.02 -55.80 37.12
C ILE A 144 7.98 -56.00 38.63
N VAL A 145 6.81 -56.24 39.20
CA VAL A 145 6.67 -56.54 40.64
C VAL A 145 6.00 -57.90 40.78
N GLU A 146 6.72 -58.85 41.37
CA GLU A 146 6.23 -60.22 41.59
C GLU A 146 5.08 -60.26 42.59
N LYS A 147 4.31 -61.35 42.55
CA LYS A 147 3.11 -61.53 43.40
C LYS A 147 3.46 -61.46 44.89
N GLY A 148 2.79 -60.56 45.63
CA GLY A 148 2.93 -60.43 47.08
C GLY A 148 4.29 -59.88 47.53
N GLU A 149 5.13 -59.42 46.60
CA GLU A 149 6.46 -58.88 46.90
C GLU A 149 6.42 -57.36 47.08
N THR A 150 7.30 -56.84 47.95
CA THR A 150 7.66 -55.42 47.98
C THR A 150 8.99 -55.24 47.29
N THR A 151 8.98 -54.64 46.10
CA THR A 151 10.21 -54.33 45.37
C THR A 151 10.66 -52.91 45.70
N GLN A 152 11.95 -52.75 45.99
CA GLN A 152 12.59 -51.45 46.18
C GLN A 152 13.12 -50.95 44.84
N VAL A 153 12.68 -49.76 44.44
CA VAL A 153 13.14 -49.07 43.25
C VAL A 153 13.97 -47.87 43.68
N LEU A 154 15.18 -47.78 43.13
CA LEU A 154 16.12 -46.70 43.40
C LEU A 154 16.34 -45.88 42.13
N LEU A 155 16.14 -44.57 42.22
CA LEU A 155 16.40 -43.63 41.13
C LEU A 155 17.56 -42.72 41.51
N LYS A 156 18.55 -42.59 40.63
CA LYS A 156 19.56 -41.53 40.69
C LYS A 156 19.18 -40.45 39.70
N VAL A 157 18.88 -39.25 40.19
CA VAL A 157 18.47 -38.11 39.35
C VAL A 157 19.46 -36.98 39.50
N PHE A 158 19.86 -36.39 38.37
CA PHE A 158 20.66 -35.18 38.34
C PHE A 158 20.07 -34.20 37.33
N THR A 159 19.99 -32.93 37.69
CA THR A 159 19.58 -31.88 36.75
C THR A 159 20.19 -30.53 37.12
N SER A 160 20.49 -29.75 36.08
CA SER A 160 20.87 -28.34 36.24
C SER A 160 19.65 -27.45 36.54
N TYR A 161 18.42 -27.96 36.57
CA TYR A 161 17.17 -27.20 36.83
C TYR A 161 16.56 -27.54 38.20
N ASN A 162 15.33 -27.10 38.50
CA ASN A 162 14.64 -27.54 39.72
C ASN A 162 14.31 -29.04 39.63
N TYR A 163 14.51 -29.77 40.73
CA TYR A 163 14.10 -31.17 40.84
C TYR A 163 12.58 -31.20 41.00
N LEU A 164 11.86 -31.29 39.89
CA LEU A 164 10.42 -31.52 39.87
C LEU A 164 10.19 -32.95 39.42
N LEU A 165 9.77 -33.82 40.34
CA LEU A 165 9.72 -35.27 40.10
C LEU A 165 8.32 -35.83 40.35
N PRO A 166 7.36 -35.50 39.47
CA PRO A 166 6.07 -36.16 39.44
C PRO A 166 6.26 -37.58 38.89
N ILE A 167 6.18 -38.56 39.80
CA ILE A 167 6.35 -39.98 39.51
C ILE A 167 4.97 -40.62 39.41
N TYR A 168 4.73 -41.36 38.34
CA TYR A 168 3.47 -42.05 38.11
C TYR A 168 3.71 -43.51 37.76
N LEU A 169 2.86 -44.39 38.29
CA LEU A 169 2.79 -45.79 37.86
C LEU A 169 1.60 -45.97 36.94
N TRP A 170 1.87 -46.57 35.78
CA TRP A 170 0.87 -46.81 34.75
C TRP A 170 0.77 -48.27 34.37
N ASP A 171 -0.43 -48.68 33.98
CA ASP A 171 -0.59 -49.82 33.07
C ASP A 171 -0.20 -49.41 31.64
N GLU A 172 0.26 -50.36 30.84
CA GLU A 172 0.76 -50.10 29.48
C GLU A 172 -0.31 -49.45 28.58
N ARG A 173 -1.55 -49.98 28.61
CA ARG A 173 -2.66 -49.43 27.81
C ARG A 173 -3.09 -48.05 28.30
N GLY A 174 -3.19 -47.87 29.61
CA GLY A 174 -3.58 -46.59 30.20
C GLY A 174 -2.57 -45.48 29.90
N TYR A 175 -1.29 -45.82 29.87
CA TYR A 175 -0.22 -44.90 29.49
C TYR A 175 -0.34 -44.47 28.02
N ASP A 176 -0.53 -45.41 27.09
CA ASP A 176 -0.65 -45.10 25.66
C ASP A 176 -1.89 -44.22 25.37
N GLU A 177 -3.02 -44.48 26.04
CA GLU A 177 -4.23 -43.63 25.97
C GLU A 177 -3.97 -42.21 26.49
N PHE A 178 -3.28 -42.09 27.63
CA PHE A 178 -2.90 -40.79 28.21
C PHE A 178 -1.97 -40.01 27.27
N GLN A 179 -0.95 -40.67 26.72
CA GLN A 179 0.00 -40.07 25.78
C GLN A 179 -0.72 -39.57 24.52
N LEU A 180 -1.66 -40.34 23.97
CA LEU A 180 -2.45 -39.90 22.82
C LEU A 180 -3.22 -38.60 23.13
N GLY A 181 -3.84 -38.50 24.31
CA GLY A 181 -4.51 -37.29 24.76
C GLY A 181 -3.55 -36.11 24.95
N HIS A 182 -2.39 -36.37 25.56
CA HIS A 182 -1.33 -35.40 25.80
C HIS A 182 -0.79 -34.81 24.49
N TYR A 183 -0.40 -35.65 23.52
CA TYR A 183 0.07 -35.21 22.21
C TYR A 183 -1.04 -34.51 21.41
N SER A 184 -2.29 -34.96 21.52
CA SER A 184 -3.42 -34.31 20.85
C SER A 184 -3.63 -32.87 21.34
N LEU A 185 -3.50 -32.62 22.64
CA LEU A 185 -3.56 -31.28 23.21
C LEU A 185 -2.43 -30.39 22.67
N TYR A 186 -1.18 -30.87 22.68
CA TYR A 186 -0.06 -30.12 22.14
C TYR A 186 -0.20 -29.88 20.63
N ALA A 187 -0.63 -30.88 19.86
CA ALA A 187 -0.85 -30.76 18.41
C ALA A 187 -1.90 -29.68 18.10
N PHE A 188 -3.01 -29.64 18.85
CA PHE A 188 -4.01 -28.59 18.73
C PHE A 188 -3.43 -27.20 19.00
N LEU A 189 -2.65 -27.06 20.07
CA LEU A 189 -2.06 -25.78 20.48
C LEU A 189 -0.96 -25.32 19.51
N PHE A 190 -0.09 -26.23 19.03
CA PHE A 190 0.86 -25.96 17.97
C PHE A 190 0.16 -25.58 16.66
N GLY A 191 -0.99 -26.19 16.35
CA GLY A 191 -1.83 -25.82 15.22
C GLY A 191 -2.29 -24.36 15.29
N ILE A 192 -2.75 -23.90 16.46
CA ILE A 192 -3.09 -22.48 16.68
C ILE A 192 -1.86 -21.62 16.44
N MET A 193 -0.72 -21.93 17.07
CA MET A 193 0.50 -21.13 16.90
C MET A 193 0.98 -21.08 15.44
N ALA A 194 0.89 -22.18 14.70
CA ALA A 194 1.24 -22.25 13.28
C ALA A 194 0.31 -21.39 12.41
N VAL A 195 -1.01 -21.48 12.61
CA VAL A 195 -1.99 -20.63 11.89
C VAL A 195 -1.70 -19.16 12.15
N MET A 196 -1.45 -18.79 13.41
CA MET A 196 -1.13 -17.41 13.77
C MET A 196 0.20 -16.96 13.16
N PHE A 197 1.21 -17.83 13.09
CA PHE A 197 2.49 -17.55 12.44
C PHE A 197 2.31 -17.26 10.95
N PHE A 198 1.65 -18.15 10.21
CA PHE A 198 1.43 -17.97 8.77
C PHE A 198 0.53 -16.77 8.47
N TYR A 199 -0.48 -16.51 9.30
CA TYR A 199 -1.30 -15.32 9.19
C TYR A 199 -0.49 -14.03 9.33
N ASN A 200 0.36 -13.93 10.37
CA ASN A 200 1.19 -12.75 10.59
C ASN A 200 2.30 -12.61 9.53
N MET A 201 2.85 -13.71 9.02
CA MET A 201 3.78 -13.69 7.89
C MET A 201 3.12 -13.25 6.58
N ALA A 202 1.89 -13.68 6.31
CA ALA A 202 1.13 -13.17 5.17
C ALA A 202 0.88 -11.66 5.30
N LEU A 203 0.47 -11.19 6.49
CA LEU A 203 0.33 -9.76 6.75
C LEU A 203 1.64 -9.01 6.54
N TRP A 204 2.77 -9.53 6.99
CA TRP A 204 4.08 -8.94 6.71
C TRP A 204 4.37 -8.87 5.21
N LEU A 205 4.10 -9.92 4.44
CA LEU A 205 4.37 -9.96 3.00
C LEU A 205 3.60 -8.87 2.25
N PHE A 206 2.33 -8.65 2.62
CA PHE A 206 1.46 -7.65 1.99
C PHE A 206 1.67 -6.22 2.52
N THR A 207 1.97 -6.05 3.81
CA THR A 207 2.09 -4.71 4.42
C THR A 207 3.52 -4.19 4.47
N ARG A 208 4.51 -5.09 4.44
CA ARG A 208 5.94 -4.82 4.68
C ARG A 208 6.23 -4.09 6.01
N ASP A 209 5.30 -4.12 6.96
CA ASP A 209 5.52 -3.56 8.30
C ASP A 209 6.37 -4.52 9.14
N ALA A 210 7.56 -4.08 9.53
CA ALA A 210 8.53 -4.84 10.32
C ALA A 210 7.96 -5.37 11.65
N MET A 211 6.90 -4.75 12.17
CA MET A 211 6.27 -5.17 13.41
C MET A 211 5.69 -6.60 13.32
N TYR A 212 5.17 -7.03 12.16
CA TYR A 212 4.70 -8.41 11.96
C TYR A 212 5.83 -9.43 11.93
N LEU A 213 6.99 -9.06 11.38
CA LEU A 213 8.18 -9.91 11.37
C LEU A 213 8.72 -10.09 12.80
N ILE A 214 8.77 -9.01 13.58
CA ILE A 214 9.19 -9.05 14.98
C ILE A 214 8.21 -9.88 15.81
N TYR A 215 6.90 -9.71 15.61
CA TYR A 215 5.89 -10.51 16.30
C TYR A 215 5.98 -11.99 15.93
N SER A 216 6.21 -12.31 14.64
CA SER A 216 6.40 -13.70 14.20
C SER A 216 7.66 -14.32 14.79
N SER A 217 8.73 -13.53 14.95
CA SER A 217 9.96 -13.98 15.62
C SER A 217 9.73 -14.28 17.11
N TYR A 218 8.93 -13.45 17.78
CA TYR A 218 8.48 -13.70 19.15
C TYR A 218 7.63 -14.97 19.26
N LEU A 219 6.64 -15.13 18.38
CA LEU A 219 5.80 -16.33 18.33
C LEU A 219 6.63 -17.59 18.13
N LEU A 220 7.58 -17.58 17.18
CA LEU A 220 8.47 -18.71 16.93
C LEU A 220 9.34 -19.04 18.15
N SER A 221 9.80 -18.03 18.89
CA SER A 221 10.58 -18.25 20.12
C SER A 221 9.76 -18.86 21.25
N ILE A 222 8.46 -18.51 21.38
CA ILE A 222 7.55 -19.17 22.34
C ILE A 222 7.30 -20.61 21.89
N THR A 223 7.02 -20.84 20.60
CA THR A 223 6.84 -22.20 20.06
C THR A 223 8.06 -23.07 20.34
N PHE A 224 9.27 -22.52 20.14
CA PHE A 224 10.52 -23.20 20.46
C PHE A 224 10.65 -23.50 21.97
N PHE A 225 10.29 -22.54 22.83
CA PHE A 225 10.26 -22.75 24.28
C PHE A 225 9.31 -23.88 24.68
N VAL A 226 8.10 -23.91 24.15
CA VAL A 226 7.10 -24.96 24.43
C VAL A 226 7.57 -26.33 23.94
N LEU A 227 8.18 -26.41 22.76
CA LEU A 227 8.78 -27.64 22.24
C LEU A 227 9.90 -28.17 23.15
N ALA A 228 10.74 -27.27 23.66
CA ALA A 228 11.83 -27.63 24.56
C ALA A 228 11.33 -27.99 25.96
N SER A 229 10.38 -27.26 26.51
CA SER A 229 9.86 -27.50 27.87
C SER A 229 8.99 -28.76 27.96
N SER A 230 8.33 -29.17 26.87
CA SER A 230 7.47 -30.35 26.82
C SER A 230 8.21 -31.66 26.54
N GLY A 231 9.47 -31.62 26.09
CA GLY A 231 10.20 -32.80 25.60
C GLY A 231 9.83 -33.22 24.16
N ILE A 232 8.74 -32.69 23.59
CA ILE A 232 8.29 -33.03 22.22
C ILE A 232 9.34 -32.67 21.18
N GLY A 233 10.03 -31.55 21.34
CA GLY A 233 11.09 -31.17 20.40
C GLY A 233 12.30 -32.10 20.45
N GLU A 234 12.60 -32.66 21.63
CA GLU A 234 13.63 -33.69 21.77
C GLU A 234 13.20 -34.97 21.06
N HIS A 235 11.96 -35.41 21.27
CA HIS A 235 11.41 -36.59 20.59
C HIS A 235 11.35 -36.45 19.06
N LEU A 236 10.93 -35.29 18.52
CA LEU A 236 10.64 -35.14 17.09
C LEU A 236 11.73 -34.47 16.25
N LEU A 237 12.52 -33.55 16.80
CA LEU A 237 13.33 -32.63 16.00
C LEU A 237 14.84 -32.75 16.27
N TRP A 238 15.25 -32.87 17.54
CA TRP A 238 16.67 -32.76 17.92
C TRP A 238 17.18 -33.84 18.88
N GLY A 239 16.48 -34.96 19.03
CA GLY A 239 16.86 -36.05 19.96
C GLY A 239 18.25 -36.62 19.74
N ASN A 240 18.74 -36.63 18.50
CA ASN A 240 20.06 -37.17 18.19
C ASN A 240 21.21 -36.20 18.54
N TYR A 241 20.92 -34.93 18.81
CA TYR A 241 21.93 -33.89 19.02
C TYR A 241 22.07 -33.55 20.51
N LEU A 242 23.08 -34.12 21.17
CA LEU A 242 23.33 -33.95 22.61
C LEU A 242 23.37 -32.46 23.05
N TRP A 243 24.09 -31.63 22.29
CA TRP A 243 24.19 -30.21 22.62
C TRP A 243 22.81 -29.53 22.67
N PHE A 244 21.95 -29.83 21.70
CA PHE A 244 20.59 -29.28 21.66
C PHE A 244 19.73 -29.82 22.79
N ARG A 245 19.82 -31.12 23.12
CA ARG A 245 19.08 -31.71 24.26
C ARG A 245 19.41 -31.03 25.58
N LEU A 246 20.68 -30.72 25.83
CA LEU A 246 21.11 -30.07 27.07
C LEU A 246 20.79 -28.57 27.14
N HIS A 247 20.74 -27.87 25.99
CA HIS A 247 20.68 -26.41 25.97
C HIS A 247 19.37 -25.81 25.46
N ALA A 248 18.51 -26.57 24.76
CA ALA A 248 17.33 -26.03 24.08
C ALA A 248 16.38 -25.32 25.06
N TYR A 249 16.09 -25.90 26.23
CA TYR A 249 15.16 -25.32 27.18
C TYR A 249 15.63 -23.96 27.72
N GLY A 250 16.88 -23.87 28.20
CA GLY A 250 17.46 -22.62 28.69
C GLY A 250 17.59 -21.55 27.60
N MET A 251 18.11 -21.95 26.43
CA MET A 251 18.28 -21.05 25.29
C MET A 251 16.93 -20.50 24.79
N ALA A 252 15.91 -21.36 24.66
CA ALA A 252 14.60 -20.96 24.19
C ALA A 252 13.94 -19.93 25.13
N ALA A 253 14.08 -20.12 26.44
CA ALA A 253 13.60 -19.16 27.44
C ALA A 253 14.28 -17.79 27.27
N MET A 254 15.60 -17.74 27.07
CA MET A 254 16.32 -16.48 26.89
C MET A 254 15.96 -15.78 25.57
N ILE A 255 15.87 -16.54 24.47
CA ILE A 255 15.46 -16.01 23.17
C ILE A 255 14.05 -15.42 23.26
N SER A 256 13.12 -16.08 23.96
CA SER A 256 11.75 -15.58 24.10
C SER A 256 11.67 -14.24 24.84
N PHE A 257 12.53 -13.99 25.83
CA PHE A 257 12.58 -12.68 26.50
C PHE A 257 13.21 -11.59 25.63
N VAL A 258 14.23 -11.91 24.82
CA VAL A 258 14.81 -10.95 23.86
C VAL A 258 13.78 -10.53 22.83
N THR A 259 13.10 -11.50 22.20
CA THR A 259 12.09 -11.24 21.17
C THR A 259 10.84 -10.58 21.76
N ALA A 260 10.40 -10.94 22.96
CA ALA A 260 9.32 -10.26 23.67
C ALA A 260 9.66 -8.78 23.94
N SER A 261 10.89 -8.50 24.37
CA SER A 261 11.37 -7.14 24.63
C SER A 261 11.43 -6.29 23.35
N LEU A 262 11.86 -6.89 22.24
CA LEU A 262 11.83 -6.26 20.91
C LEU A 262 10.40 -6.00 20.45
N PHE A 263 9.51 -7.00 20.60
CA PHE A 263 8.11 -6.86 20.25
C PHE A 263 7.45 -5.71 21.02
N LEU A 264 7.60 -5.68 22.34
CA LEU A 264 7.08 -4.62 23.21
C LEU A 264 7.56 -3.23 22.75
N ARG A 265 8.85 -3.09 22.44
CA ARG A 265 9.45 -1.83 21.95
C ARG A 265 8.75 -1.30 20.71
N TYR A 266 8.53 -2.15 19.72
CA TYR A 266 7.91 -1.77 18.45
C TYR A 266 6.40 -1.60 18.57
N PHE A 267 5.73 -2.51 19.27
CA PHE A 267 4.28 -2.51 19.46
C PHE A 267 3.81 -1.26 20.22
N LEU A 268 4.49 -0.88 21.30
CA LEU A 268 4.15 0.30 22.11
C LEU A 268 4.80 1.60 21.60
N LYS A 269 5.59 1.53 20.52
CA LYS A 269 6.34 2.64 19.92
C LYS A 269 7.21 3.38 20.96
N LEU A 270 7.91 2.63 21.81
CA LEU A 270 8.70 3.20 22.92
C LEU A 270 9.69 4.29 22.49
N PRO A 271 10.44 4.16 21.37
CA PRO A 271 11.37 5.21 20.94
C PRO A 271 10.69 6.57 20.68
N LYS A 272 9.43 6.57 20.23
CA LYS A 272 8.66 7.81 19.99
C LYS A 272 8.14 8.43 21.29
N LYS A 273 7.86 7.60 22.30
CA LYS A 273 7.34 8.05 23.60
C LYS A 273 8.46 8.49 24.57
N GLY A 274 9.65 7.89 24.44
CA GLY A 274 10.80 8.17 25.29
C GLY A 274 10.58 7.86 26.76
N GLY A 275 11.45 8.42 27.61
CA GLY A 275 11.35 8.34 29.07
C GLY A 275 11.77 6.99 29.67
N TRP A 276 11.43 6.81 30.95
CA TRP A 276 11.80 5.61 31.73
C TRP A 276 11.39 4.27 31.07
N PRO A 277 10.25 4.13 30.35
CA PRO A 277 9.90 2.84 29.76
C PRO A 277 10.87 2.39 28.67
N LEU A 278 11.43 3.34 27.91
CA LEU A 278 12.44 3.04 26.90
C LEU A 278 13.76 2.61 27.55
N HIS A 279 14.19 3.30 28.59
CA HIS A 279 15.41 2.94 29.32
C HIS A 279 15.29 1.58 29.99
N LEU A 280 14.15 1.29 30.62
CA LEU A 280 13.88 -0.01 31.21
C LEU A 280 13.90 -1.12 30.15
N ASN A 281 13.25 -0.91 29.00
CA ASN A 281 13.29 -1.87 27.90
C ASN A 281 14.70 -2.07 27.33
N ASN A 282 15.53 -1.02 27.25
CA ASN A 282 16.94 -1.14 26.85
C ASN A 282 17.73 -2.00 27.86
N ILE A 283 17.55 -1.77 29.16
CA ILE A 283 18.19 -2.54 30.22
C ILE A 283 17.82 -4.02 30.10
N LEU A 284 16.53 -4.33 29.96
CA LEU A 284 16.06 -5.72 29.83
C LEU A 284 16.61 -6.39 28.57
N LEU A 285 16.65 -5.68 27.44
CA LEU A 285 17.14 -6.22 26.18
C LEU A 285 18.64 -6.50 26.23
N VAL A 286 19.43 -5.60 26.83
CA VAL A 286 20.87 -5.81 27.05
C VAL A 286 21.10 -6.96 28.04
N TYR A 287 20.33 -7.02 29.13
CA TYR A 287 20.42 -8.10 30.11
C TYR A 287 20.18 -9.46 29.46
N TRP A 288 19.05 -9.65 28.78
CA TRP A 288 18.73 -10.94 28.15
C TRP A 288 19.67 -11.30 27.00
N GLY A 289 20.14 -10.31 26.23
CA GLY A 289 21.17 -10.52 25.21
C GLY A 289 22.50 -10.97 25.81
N ALA A 290 22.96 -10.34 26.89
CA ALA A 290 24.18 -10.72 27.58
C ALA A 290 24.06 -12.10 28.25
N VAL A 291 22.92 -12.38 28.91
CA VAL A 291 22.63 -13.69 29.52
C VAL A 291 22.61 -14.80 28.47
N LEU A 292 22.01 -14.58 27.31
CA LEU A 292 22.03 -15.53 26.20
C LEU A 292 23.46 -15.80 25.72
N LEU A 293 24.28 -14.76 25.53
CA LEU A 293 25.68 -14.92 25.13
C LEU A 293 26.50 -15.69 26.17
N LEU A 294 26.33 -15.37 27.46
CA LEU A 294 27.00 -16.08 28.56
C LEU A 294 26.57 -17.54 28.66
N TYR A 295 25.29 -17.83 28.40
CA TYR A 295 24.77 -19.19 28.37
C TYR A 295 25.41 -20.01 27.24
N LEU A 296 25.53 -19.41 26.05
CA LEU A 296 26.16 -20.06 24.89
C LEU A 296 27.65 -20.34 25.11
N THR A 297 28.35 -19.61 25.98
CA THR A 297 29.73 -19.90 26.38
C THR A 297 29.85 -20.99 27.46
N GLY A 298 28.74 -21.63 27.86
CA GLY A 298 28.71 -22.72 28.84
C GLY A 298 28.44 -22.29 30.28
N THR A 299 27.96 -21.05 30.52
CA THR A 299 27.58 -20.62 31.88
C THR A 299 26.25 -21.25 32.28
N GLU A 300 26.22 -21.98 33.39
CA GLU A 300 25.00 -22.61 33.90
C GLU A 300 23.93 -21.56 34.26
N PRO A 301 22.63 -21.82 34.00
CA PRO A 301 21.56 -20.85 34.21
C PRO A 301 21.35 -20.46 35.68
N GLU A 302 21.85 -21.26 36.62
CA GLU A 302 21.82 -20.96 38.06
C GLU A 302 22.57 -19.68 38.40
N VAL A 303 23.78 -19.51 37.84
CA VAL A 303 24.61 -18.32 38.03
C VAL A 303 23.90 -17.07 37.51
N LEU A 304 23.02 -17.26 36.53
CA LEU A 304 22.30 -16.21 35.83
C LEU A 304 20.94 -15.85 36.46
N LYS A 305 20.49 -16.59 37.50
CA LYS A 305 19.21 -16.39 38.22
C LYS A 305 18.01 -16.15 37.28
N THR A 306 17.95 -16.87 36.18
CA THR A 306 17.04 -16.61 35.04
C THR A 306 15.56 -16.67 35.41
N GLU A 307 15.14 -17.55 36.32
CA GLU A 307 13.75 -17.69 36.78
C GLU A 307 13.24 -16.46 37.55
N LEU A 308 14.08 -15.84 38.37
CA LEU A 308 13.69 -14.62 39.09
C LEU A 308 13.63 -13.45 38.12
N MET A 309 14.62 -13.35 37.23
CA MET A 309 14.72 -12.26 36.26
C MET A 309 13.66 -12.36 35.16
N SER A 310 13.17 -13.55 34.83
CA SER A 310 12.02 -13.74 33.93
C SER A 310 10.75 -13.14 34.51
N LEU A 311 10.46 -13.40 35.80
CA LEU A 311 9.33 -12.80 36.50
C LEU A 311 9.45 -11.28 36.57
N VAL A 312 10.62 -10.76 36.97
CA VAL A 312 10.90 -9.31 37.02
C VAL A 312 10.69 -8.67 35.65
N SER A 313 11.24 -9.26 34.59
CA SER A 313 11.11 -8.75 33.21
C SER A 313 9.65 -8.70 32.74
N THR A 314 8.88 -9.73 33.09
CA THR A 314 7.46 -9.82 32.72
C THR A 314 6.62 -8.78 33.47
N LEU A 315 6.89 -8.58 34.76
CA LEU A 315 6.25 -7.53 35.56
C LEU A 315 6.61 -6.12 35.05
N CYS A 316 7.89 -5.86 34.77
CA CYS A 316 8.34 -4.60 34.16
C CYS A 316 7.64 -4.29 32.83
N SER A 317 7.42 -5.32 32.02
CA SER A 317 6.69 -5.22 30.75
C SER A 317 5.22 -4.87 30.95
N LEU A 318 4.56 -5.48 31.94
CA LEU A 318 3.18 -5.12 32.31
C LEU A 318 3.09 -3.70 32.88
N ILE A 319 3.98 -3.31 33.78
CA ILE A 319 4.01 -1.95 34.34
C ILE A 319 4.18 -0.91 33.22
N THR A 320 5.03 -1.20 32.24
CA THR A 320 5.20 -0.36 31.04
C THR A 320 3.90 -0.25 30.24
N GLY A 321 3.22 -1.38 30.01
CA GLY A 321 1.91 -1.41 29.35
C GLY A 321 0.86 -0.58 30.08
N VAL A 322 0.67 -0.83 31.37
CA VAL A 322 -0.35 -0.17 32.20
C VAL A 322 -0.09 1.33 32.29
N TYR A 323 1.16 1.75 32.52
CA TYR A 323 1.55 3.14 32.53
C TYR A 323 1.18 3.88 31.23
N LEU A 324 1.44 3.24 30.08
CA LEU A 324 1.10 3.82 28.78
C LEU A 324 -0.39 3.78 28.48
N ALA A 325 -1.11 2.79 29.01
CA ALA A 325 -2.57 2.71 28.91
C ALA A 325 -3.23 3.85 29.69
N LEU A 326 -2.76 4.14 30.92
CA LEU A 326 -3.22 5.26 31.75
C LEU A 326 -2.98 6.62 31.09
N ARG A 327 -2.01 6.73 30.16
CA ARG A 327 -1.77 7.93 29.33
C ARG A 327 -2.56 7.96 28.02
N GLY A 328 -3.60 7.13 27.89
CA GLY A 328 -4.53 7.15 26.75
C GLY A 328 -4.13 6.29 25.55
N SER A 329 -3.08 5.47 25.66
CA SER A 329 -2.66 4.61 24.54
C SER A 329 -3.55 3.36 24.45
N ARG A 330 -4.48 3.33 23.48
CA ARG A 330 -5.37 2.17 23.24
C ARG A 330 -4.59 0.86 23.01
N SER A 331 -3.52 0.90 22.22
CA SER A 331 -2.68 -0.28 21.99
C SER A 331 -2.06 -0.82 23.29
N ALA A 332 -1.68 0.06 24.22
CA ALA A 332 -1.11 -0.33 25.50
C ALA A 332 -2.14 -1.00 26.43
N LEU A 333 -3.42 -0.62 26.34
CA LEU A 333 -4.49 -1.28 27.07
C LEU A 333 -4.65 -2.75 26.64
N ILE A 334 -4.74 -2.99 25.33
CA ILE A 334 -4.88 -4.35 24.78
C ILE A 334 -3.64 -5.18 25.09
N PHE A 335 -2.45 -4.59 24.95
CA PHE A 335 -1.20 -5.22 25.37
C PHE A 335 -1.22 -5.63 26.84
N SER A 336 -1.62 -4.73 27.74
CA SER A 336 -1.65 -5.02 29.19
C SER A 336 -2.61 -6.14 29.53
N ALA A 337 -3.76 -6.22 28.85
CA ALA A 337 -4.70 -7.32 29.01
C ALA A 337 -4.11 -8.66 28.56
N ALA A 338 -3.45 -8.69 27.40
CA ALA A 338 -2.77 -9.88 26.89
C ALA A 338 -1.58 -10.29 27.79
N TRP A 339 -0.77 -9.34 28.25
CA TRP A 339 0.39 -9.63 29.11
C TRP A 339 -0.02 -10.15 30.49
N SER A 340 -1.20 -9.74 30.99
CA SER A 340 -1.74 -10.22 32.27
C SER A 340 -2.04 -11.72 32.25
N SER A 341 -2.49 -12.29 31.11
CA SER A 341 -2.73 -13.74 31.02
C SER A 341 -1.44 -14.55 31.10
N VAL A 342 -0.37 -14.06 30.47
CA VAL A 342 0.96 -14.69 30.54
C VAL A 342 1.52 -14.63 31.95
N ILE A 343 1.40 -13.47 32.63
CA ILE A 343 1.89 -13.32 34.00
C ILE A 343 1.17 -14.27 34.94
N LEU A 344 -0.16 -14.34 34.87
CA LEU A 344 -0.94 -15.23 35.72
C LEU A 344 -0.51 -16.69 35.53
N GLY A 345 -0.40 -17.15 34.27
CA GLY A 345 0.06 -18.50 33.96
C GLY A 345 1.51 -18.74 34.41
N THR A 346 2.40 -17.76 34.23
CA THR A 346 3.81 -17.87 34.62
C THR A 346 3.99 -17.94 36.14
N VAL A 347 3.23 -17.15 36.90
CA VAL A 347 3.28 -17.17 38.37
C VAL A 347 2.80 -18.52 38.90
N ILE A 348 1.66 -19.03 38.42
CA ILE A 348 1.14 -20.35 38.83
C ILE A 348 2.14 -21.45 38.48
N TYR A 349 2.73 -21.40 37.28
CA TYR A 349 3.72 -22.36 36.83
C TYR A 349 5.00 -22.34 37.67
N ILE A 350 5.55 -21.16 37.99
CA ILE A 350 6.73 -21.03 38.87
C ILE A 350 6.42 -21.55 40.29
N LEU A 351 5.23 -21.27 40.83
CA LEU A 351 4.83 -21.78 42.13
C LEU A 351 4.72 -23.31 42.14
N MET A 352 4.26 -23.91 41.04
CA MET A 352 4.29 -25.36 40.83
C MET A 352 5.72 -25.89 40.77
N LEU A 353 6.62 -25.25 39.99
CA LEU A 353 8.03 -25.65 39.91
C LEU A 353 8.77 -25.61 41.25
N ARG A 354 8.31 -24.76 42.19
CA ARG A 354 8.87 -24.63 43.54
C ARG A 354 8.21 -25.53 44.58
N GLY A 355 7.28 -26.39 44.20
CA GLY A 355 6.56 -27.26 45.13
C GLY A 355 5.51 -26.55 45.99
N VAL A 356 5.23 -25.27 45.75
CA VAL A 356 4.21 -24.51 46.51
C VAL A 356 2.81 -24.91 46.05
N LEU A 357 2.63 -25.18 44.76
CA LEU A 357 1.39 -25.68 44.18
C LEU A 357 1.56 -27.13 43.70
N PRO A 358 0.49 -27.95 43.75
CA PRO A 358 0.53 -29.31 43.25
C PRO A 358 0.76 -29.35 41.74
N PHE A 359 1.46 -30.38 41.26
CA PHE A 359 1.68 -30.71 39.87
C PHE A 359 0.49 -31.55 39.41
N ASN A 360 -0.30 -30.99 38.51
CA ASN A 360 -1.48 -31.65 37.95
C ASN A 360 -1.71 -31.12 36.53
N GLY A 361 -2.70 -31.68 35.84
CA GLY A 361 -3.01 -31.28 34.47
C GLY A 361 -3.30 -29.78 34.32
N PHE A 362 -3.82 -29.09 35.34
CA PHE A 362 -4.04 -27.64 35.26
C PHE A 362 -2.75 -26.85 35.40
N THR A 363 -2.01 -27.06 36.50
CA THR A 363 -0.79 -26.30 36.81
C THR A 363 0.33 -26.54 35.79
N GLN A 364 0.36 -27.72 35.17
CA GLN A 364 1.29 -28.05 34.09
C GLN A 364 1.04 -27.23 32.80
N TYR A 365 -0.23 -27.05 32.40
CA TYR A 365 -0.58 -26.41 31.12
C TYR A 365 -0.98 -24.93 31.25
N VAL A 366 -1.17 -24.40 32.46
CA VAL A 366 -1.68 -23.04 32.69
C VAL A 366 -0.88 -21.95 31.97
N GLN A 367 0.46 -22.08 31.92
CA GLN A 367 1.31 -21.11 31.23
C GLN A 367 1.11 -21.17 29.70
N LEU A 368 0.95 -22.38 29.16
CA LEU A 368 0.71 -22.59 27.74
C LEU A 368 -0.63 -21.97 27.30
N PHE A 369 -1.69 -22.14 28.10
CA PHE A 369 -2.96 -21.43 27.86
C PHE A 369 -2.78 -19.90 27.94
N GLY A 370 -1.96 -19.41 28.86
CA GLY A 370 -1.58 -18.01 28.97
C GLY A 370 -0.97 -17.47 27.67
N PHE A 371 -0.02 -18.20 27.06
CA PHE A 371 0.58 -17.86 25.77
C PHE A 371 -0.43 -17.88 24.63
N VAL A 372 -1.25 -18.92 24.52
CA VAL A 372 -2.25 -19.00 23.43
C VAL A 372 -3.25 -17.84 23.51
N LEU A 373 -3.74 -17.53 24.72
CA LEU A 373 -4.65 -16.41 24.93
C LEU A 373 -3.99 -15.08 24.55
N GLU A 374 -2.73 -14.87 24.95
CA GLU A 374 -1.97 -13.68 24.61
C GLU A 374 -1.76 -13.54 23.10
N ILE A 375 -1.38 -14.62 22.41
CA ILE A 375 -1.17 -14.64 20.96
C ILE A 375 -2.44 -14.25 20.21
N VAL A 376 -3.58 -14.82 20.61
CA VAL A 376 -4.89 -14.52 20.00
C VAL A 376 -5.27 -13.05 20.25
N LEU A 377 -5.12 -12.56 21.48
CA LEU A 377 -5.46 -11.17 21.84
C LEU A 377 -4.58 -10.16 21.10
N LEU A 378 -3.27 -10.39 21.03
CA LEU A 378 -2.34 -9.51 20.34
C LEU A 378 -2.57 -9.51 18.84
N SER A 379 -2.80 -10.67 18.22
CA SER A 379 -3.08 -10.73 16.79
C SER A 379 -4.38 -10.01 16.41
N PHE A 380 -5.41 -10.07 17.26
CA PHE A 380 -6.60 -9.24 17.09
C PHE A 380 -6.27 -7.75 17.21
N ALA A 381 -5.44 -7.37 18.18
CA ALA A 381 -4.98 -5.99 18.36
C ALA A 381 -4.23 -5.46 17.12
N LEU A 382 -3.42 -6.33 16.49
CA LEU A 382 -2.67 -6.05 15.27
C LEU A 382 -3.58 -5.86 14.07
N ALA A 383 -4.58 -6.72 13.89
CA ALA A 383 -5.56 -6.60 12.83
C ALA A 383 -6.38 -5.31 12.95
N GLU A 384 -6.85 -4.98 14.17
CA GLU A 384 -7.59 -3.76 14.44
C GLU A 384 -6.75 -2.50 14.15
N ARG A 385 -5.46 -2.53 14.50
CA ARG A 385 -4.54 -1.44 14.18
C ARG A 385 -4.42 -1.21 12.66
N ILE A 386 -4.33 -2.26 11.84
CA ILE A 386 -4.34 -2.13 10.37
C ILE A 386 -5.64 -1.48 9.91
N ASN A 387 -6.78 -1.95 10.41
CA ASN A 387 -8.08 -1.43 10.00
C ASN A 387 -8.19 0.07 10.30
N GLN A 388 -7.64 0.51 11.44
CA GLN A 388 -7.57 1.93 11.78
C GLN A 388 -6.62 2.72 10.87
N GLU A 389 -5.41 2.22 10.63
CA GLU A 389 -4.45 2.89 9.73
C GLU A 389 -4.97 2.97 8.28
N ARG A 390 -5.68 1.94 7.78
CA ARG A 390 -6.34 1.95 6.47
C ARG A 390 -7.45 2.99 6.40
N ARG A 391 -8.35 3.03 7.38
CA ARG A 391 -9.43 4.04 7.44
C ARG A 391 -8.90 5.46 7.45
N LEU A 392 -7.81 5.72 8.20
CA LEU A 392 -7.17 7.04 8.21
C LEU A 392 -6.59 7.41 6.84
N ARG A 393 -5.98 6.47 6.12
CA ARG A 393 -5.46 6.72 4.76
C ARG A 393 -6.59 6.93 3.76
N GLU A 394 -7.64 6.13 3.81
CA GLU A 394 -8.82 6.26 2.95
C GLU A 394 -9.48 7.63 3.15
N ASN A 395 -9.65 8.07 4.40
CA ASN A 395 -10.18 9.40 4.70
C ASN A 395 -9.28 10.52 4.15
N ALA A 396 -7.96 10.43 4.39
CA ALA A 396 -7.02 11.42 3.87
C ALA A 396 -6.99 11.47 2.33
N GLN A 397 -7.14 10.32 1.67
CA GLN A 397 -7.19 10.23 0.22
C GLN A 397 -8.50 10.82 -0.34
N ASN A 398 -9.62 10.60 0.35
CA ASN A 398 -10.90 11.23 0.01
C ASN A 398 -10.85 12.75 0.18
N ASP A 399 -10.25 13.24 1.27
CA ASP A 399 -10.08 14.68 1.51
C ASP A 399 -9.24 15.34 0.41
N LEU A 400 -8.14 14.68 -0.01
CA LEU A 400 -7.31 15.16 -1.12
C LEU A 400 -8.09 15.19 -2.45
N LEU A 401 -8.90 14.16 -2.71
CA LEU A 401 -9.72 14.09 -3.93
C LEU A 401 -10.72 15.24 -3.98
N LEU A 402 -11.35 15.59 -2.85
CA LEU A 402 -12.27 16.72 -2.76
C LEU A 402 -11.56 18.06 -3.06
N VAL A 403 -10.36 18.27 -2.54
CA VAL A 403 -9.55 19.46 -2.84
C VAL A 403 -9.19 19.50 -4.33
N GLN A 404 -8.79 18.37 -4.91
CA GLN A 404 -8.46 18.27 -6.34
C GLN A 404 -9.67 18.56 -7.23
N GLN A 405 -10.85 18.05 -6.88
CA GLN A 405 -12.09 18.32 -7.63
C GLN A 405 -12.51 19.78 -7.53
N ALA A 406 -12.41 20.40 -6.35
CA ALA A 406 -12.67 21.83 -6.19
C ALA A 406 -11.71 22.68 -7.05
N HIS A 407 -10.43 22.31 -7.08
CA HIS A 407 -9.44 22.98 -7.92
C HIS A 407 -9.72 22.81 -9.42
N SER A 408 -10.10 21.61 -9.86
CA SER A 408 -10.48 21.35 -11.26
C SER A 408 -11.67 22.21 -11.69
N ARG A 409 -12.67 22.36 -10.83
CA ARG A 409 -13.84 23.22 -11.11
C ARG A 409 -13.46 24.70 -11.21
N ASP A 410 -12.58 25.20 -10.33
CA ASP A 410 -12.05 26.57 -10.41
C ASP A 410 -11.28 26.79 -11.72
N LEU A 411 -10.46 25.83 -12.14
CA LEU A 411 -9.74 25.89 -13.41
C LEU A 411 -10.70 25.88 -14.61
N GLU A 412 -11.70 25.00 -14.63
CA GLU A 412 -12.73 24.98 -15.68
C GLU A 412 -13.46 26.32 -15.78
N GLN A 413 -13.82 26.91 -14.65
CA GLN A 413 -14.46 28.23 -14.61
C GLN A 413 -13.55 29.31 -15.21
N ARG A 414 -12.28 29.37 -14.79
CA ARG A 414 -11.30 30.35 -15.32
C ARG A 414 -11.05 30.15 -16.82
N VAL A 415 -10.96 28.91 -17.27
CA VAL A 415 -10.79 28.59 -18.70
C VAL A 415 -12.01 29.07 -19.48
N ASN A 416 -13.23 28.84 -18.98
CA ASN A 416 -14.44 29.29 -19.64
C ASN A 416 -14.53 30.82 -19.69
N GLU A 417 -14.24 31.50 -18.57
CA GLU A 417 -14.17 32.97 -18.49
C GLU A 417 -13.16 33.55 -19.51
N ARG A 418 -11.95 32.98 -19.58
CA ARG A 418 -10.93 33.38 -20.57
C ARG A 418 -11.34 33.11 -22.00
N THR A 419 -12.04 32.01 -22.25
CA THR A 419 -12.52 31.65 -23.59
C THR A 419 -13.56 32.66 -24.05
N GLU A 420 -14.50 33.04 -23.19
CA GLU A 420 -15.50 34.08 -23.49
C GLU A 420 -14.86 35.45 -23.75
N GLU A 421 -13.88 35.86 -22.93
CA GLU A 421 -13.10 37.10 -23.15
C GLU A 421 -12.41 37.09 -24.51
N LEU A 422 -11.74 35.98 -24.84
CA LEU A 422 -11.00 35.83 -26.09
C LEU A 422 -11.94 35.86 -27.31
N GLU A 423 -13.10 35.21 -27.23
CA GLU A 423 -14.10 35.23 -28.30
C GLU A 423 -14.65 36.63 -28.55
N ARG A 424 -14.88 37.42 -27.50
CA ARG A 424 -15.33 38.82 -27.64
C ARG A 424 -14.25 39.67 -28.31
N ALA A 425 -13.02 39.61 -27.82
CA ALA A 425 -11.89 40.35 -28.39
C ALA A 425 -11.65 39.97 -29.87
N THR A 426 -11.78 38.69 -30.20
CA THR A 426 -11.64 38.21 -31.59
C THR A 426 -12.73 38.77 -32.50
N ARG A 427 -13.99 38.81 -32.03
CA ARG A 427 -15.11 39.39 -32.78
C ARG A 427 -14.93 40.90 -33.01
N GLU A 428 -14.52 41.64 -31.99
CA GLU A 428 -14.24 43.09 -32.10
C GLU A 428 -13.10 43.37 -33.09
N LEU A 429 -12.03 42.59 -33.02
CA LEU A 429 -10.89 42.71 -33.93
C LEU A 429 -11.30 42.39 -35.38
N GLN A 430 -12.14 41.36 -35.59
CA GLN A 430 -12.68 41.03 -36.92
C GLN A 430 -13.56 42.16 -37.47
N SER A 431 -14.44 42.76 -36.66
CA SER A 431 -15.27 43.88 -37.12
C SER A 431 -14.44 45.11 -37.47
N ALA A 432 -13.46 45.47 -36.63
CA ALA A 432 -12.58 46.60 -36.88
C ALA A 432 -11.74 46.39 -38.15
N ASN A 433 -11.23 45.18 -38.37
CA ASN A 433 -10.47 44.85 -39.57
C ASN A 433 -11.35 44.95 -40.83
N ARG A 434 -12.61 44.50 -40.77
CA ARG A 434 -13.56 44.63 -41.88
C ARG A 434 -13.86 46.09 -42.22
N GLU A 435 -14.06 46.92 -41.21
CA GLU A 435 -14.31 48.36 -41.39
C GLU A 435 -13.10 49.07 -42.02
N LEU A 436 -11.90 48.77 -41.53
CA LEU A 436 -10.65 49.27 -42.11
C LEU A 436 -10.46 48.83 -43.57
N GLN A 437 -10.82 47.59 -43.91
CA GLN A 437 -10.75 47.10 -45.29
C GLN A 437 -11.66 47.90 -46.22
N VAL A 438 -12.90 48.15 -45.84
CA VAL A 438 -13.86 48.94 -46.65
C VAL A 438 -13.33 50.36 -46.87
N LEU A 439 -12.90 51.04 -45.81
CA LEU A 439 -12.36 52.41 -45.90
C LEU A 439 -11.10 52.51 -46.76
N SER A 440 -10.30 51.44 -46.84
CA SER A 440 -9.06 51.43 -47.62
C SER A 440 -9.29 51.32 -49.14
N VAL A 441 -10.40 50.72 -49.59
CA VAL A 441 -10.61 50.37 -51.02
C VAL A 441 -11.69 51.19 -51.74
N THR A 442 -12.44 52.04 -51.03
CA THR A 442 -13.50 52.87 -51.62
C THR A 442 -13.17 54.36 -51.64
N ASP A 443 -13.67 55.10 -52.63
CA ASP A 443 -13.66 56.56 -52.68
C ASP A 443 -14.77 57.12 -51.77
N ALA A 444 -14.41 58.06 -50.88
CA ALA A 444 -15.31 58.55 -49.84
C ALA A 444 -16.50 59.36 -50.37
N LEU A 445 -16.39 59.98 -51.56
CA LEU A 445 -17.47 60.79 -52.14
C LEU A 445 -18.46 59.93 -52.93
N THR A 446 -17.95 59.10 -53.84
CA THR A 446 -18.78 58.36 -54.82
C THR A 446 -19.18 56.97 -54.35
N GLY A 447 -18.49 56.41 -53.35
CA GLY A 447 -18.66 55.03 -52.90
C GLY A 447 -18.28 53.98 -53.96
N LEU A 448 -17.60 54.40 -55.04
CA LEU A 448 -16.93 53.50 -55.98
C LEU A 448 -15.60 53.03 -55.40
N HIS A 449 -14.93 52.09 -56.08
CA HIS A 449 -13.56 51.77 -55.72
C HIS A 449 -12.64 52.97 -55.96
N ASN A 450 -11.60 53.12 -55.14
CA ASN A 450 -10.61 54.17 -55.34
C ASN A 450 -9.55 53.76 -56.35
N ARG A 451 -8.77 54.73 -56.84
CA ARG A 451 -7.69 54.52 -57.81
C ARG A 451 -6.69 53.45 -57.38
N ARG A 452 -6.30 53.41 -56.10
CA ARG A 452 -5.32 52.42 -55.62
C ARG A 452 -5.84 51.00 -55.82
N TYR A 453 -7.09 50.76 -55.44
CA TYR A 453 -7.70 49.44 -55.63
C TYR A 453 -7.95 49.13 -57.12
N PHE A 454 -8.23 50.13 -57.94
CA PHE A 454 -8.27 49.98 -59.40
C PHE A 454 -6.94 49.48 -59.98
N ASP A 455 -5.82 50.10 -59.60
CA ASP A 455 -4.50 49.72 -60.11
C ASP A 455 -4.17 48.25 -59.74
N ASP A 456 -4.53 47.82 -58.52
CA ASP A 456 -4.35 46.44 -58.08
C ASP A 456 -5.20 45.46 -58.90
N VAL A 457 -6.49 45.78 -59.13
CA VAL A 457 -7.41 44.93 -59.90
C VAL A 457 -7.02 44.88 -61.37
N LEU A 458 -6.58 45.98 -61.97
CA LEU A 458 -6.12 46.01 -63.36
C LEU A 458 -4.92 45.08 -63.56
N ASN A 459 -3.94 45.10 -62.66
CA ASN A 459 -2.80 44.18 -62.71
C ASN A 459 -3.25 42.71 -62.60
N GLN A 460 -4.22 42.41 -61.74
CA GLN A 460 -4.76 41.06 -61.60
C GLN A 460 -5.49 40.59 -62.86
N GLU A 461 -6.32 41.46 -63.46
CA GLU A 461 -7.09 41.12 -64.65
C GLU A 461 -6.22 41.04 -65.92
N ILE A 462 -5.12 41.80 -66.00
CA ILE A 462 -4.09 41.61 -67.04
C ILE A 462 -3.45 40.23 -66.92
N TYR A 463 -3.03 39.84 -65.70
CA TYR A 463 -2.48 38.51 -65.46
C TYR A 463 -3.48 37.40 -65.80
N ARG A 464 -4.76 37.61 -65.47
CA ARG A 464 -5.85 36.69 -65.77
C ARG A 464 -6.13 36.59 -67.27
N SER A 465 -6.16 37.71 -67.99
CA SER A 465 -6.31 37.80 -69.44
C SER A 465 -5.23 37.00 -70.16
N HIS A 466 -3.97 37.18 -69.78
CA HIS A 466 -2.83 36.42 -70.32
C HIS A 466 -2.96 34.91 -70.02
N ARG A 467 -3.25 34.54 -68.77
CA ARG A 467 -3.32 33.12 -68.37
C ARG A 467 -4.47 32.36 -69.03
N LEU A 468 -5.61 33.00 -69.21
CA LEU A 468 -6.83 32.39 -69.75
C LEU A 468 -7.00 32.63 -71.25
N ASN A 469 -6.09 33.39 -71.88
CA ASN A 469 -6.20 33.85 -73.27
C ASN A 469 -7.58 34.50 -73.55
N GLN A 470 -8.03 35.34 -72.61
CA GLN A 470 -9.33 35.99 -72.63
C GLN A 470 -9.15 37.50 -72.87
N ARG A 471 -10.07 38.12 -73.62
CA ARG A 471 -10.02 39.58 -73.81
C ARG A 471 -10.23 40.33 -72.49
N LEU A 472 -9.57 41.46 -72.36
CA LEU A 472 -9.73 42.42 -71.28
C LEU A 472 -10.06 43.77 -71.92
N ALA A 473 -11.21 44.33 -71.57
CA ALA A 473 -11.56 45.68 -71.96
C ALA A 473 -11.39 46.64 -70.77
N MET A 474 -10.95 47.85 -71.07
CA MET A 474 -10.85 48.95 -70.11
C MET A 474 -11.46 50.21 -70.71
N LEU A 475 -12.21 50.94 -69.89
CA LEU A 475 -12.77 52.24 -70.23
C LEU A 475 -12.18 53.31 -69.30
N LEU A 476 -11.76 54.43 -69.88
CA LEU A 476 -11.56 55.68 -69.17
C LEU A 476 -12.69 56.64 -69.53
N VAL A 477 -13.27 57.27 -68.53
CA VAL A 477 -14.43 58.16 -68.64
C VAL A 477 -14.08 59.47 -67.99
N ASP A 478 -14.35 60.57 -68.68
CA ASP A 478 -14.14 61.93 -68.17
C ASP A 478 -15.40 62.76 -68.41
N ILE A 479 -15.88 63.43 -67.35
CA ILE A 479 -17.06 64.30 -67.46
C ILE A 479 -16.69 65.58 -68.21
N ASP A 480 -17.39 65.82 -69.32
CA ASP A 480 -17.10 66.94 -70.20
C ASP A 480 -17.35 68.27 -69.51
N HIS A 481 -16.41 69.19 -69.64
CA HIS A 481 -16.49 70.56 -69.10
C HIS A 481 -16.77 70.62 -67.58
N PHE A 482 -16.38 69.59 -66.81
CA PHE A 482 -16.70 69.51 -65.38
C PHE A 482 -16.17 70.68 -64.54
N LYS A 483 -14.99 71.22 -64.88
CA LYS A 483 -14.48 72.43 -64.23
C LYS A 483 -15.41 73.64 -64.45
N GLN A 484 -15.88 73.85 -65.67
CA GLN A 484 -16.84 74.91 -66.00
C GLN A 484 -18.17 74.69 -65.26
N PHE A 485 -18.64 73.44 -65.22
CA PHE A 485 -19.84 73.06 -64.46
C PHE A 485 -19.70 73.40 -62.96
N ASN A 486 -18.52 73.17 -62.36
CA ASN A 486 -18.22 73.56 -60.99
C ASN A 486 -18.12 75.07 -60.81
N ASP A 487 -17.51 75.78 -61.76
CA ASP A 487 -17.37 77.24 -61.71
C ASP A 487 -18.74 77.93 -61.82
N ASP A 488 -19.67 77.37 -62.60
CA ASP A 488 -21.00 77.91 -62.84
C ASP A 488 -22.03 77.55 -61.74
N HIS A 489 -21.87 76.41 -61.07
CA HIS A 489 -22.88 75.87 -60.14
C HIS A 489 -22.37 75.56 -58.73
N GLY A 490 -21.07 75.71 -58.49
CA GLY A 490 -20.41 75.47 -57.21
C GLY A 490 -20.06 73.99 -56.97
N HIS A 491 -18.98 73.78 -56.20
CA HIS A 491 -18.43 72.43 -55.93
C HIS A 491 -19.42 71.45 -55.31
N LEU A 492 -20.37 71.90 -54.47
CA LEU A 492 -21.38 71.00 -53.88
C LEU A 492 -22.31 70.38 -54.93
N VAL A 493 -22.64 71.14 -55.98
CA VAL A 493 -23.46 70.65 -57.10
C VAL A 493 -22.63 69.73 -58.00
N GLY A 494 -21.34 70.05 -58.16
CA GLY A 494 -20.34 69.16 -58.76
C GLY A 494 -20.24 67.79 -58.09
N ASP A 495 -20.15 67.78 -56.77
CA ASP A 495 -20.10 66.54 -55.97
C ASP A 495 -21.36 65.71 -56.17
N GLN A 496 -22.54 66.33 -56.21
CA GLN A 496 -23.80 65.64 -56.52
C GLN A 496 -23.83 65.08 -57.95
N CYS A 497 -23.25 65.79 -58.91
CA CYS A 497 -23.05 65.31 -60.27
C CYS A 497 -22.18 64.05 -60.27
N LEU A 498 -21.03 64.06 -59.61
CA LEU A 498 -20.13 62.92 -59.50
C LEU A 498 -20.81 61.70 -58.85
N VAL A 499 -21.57 61.91 -57.77
CA VAL A 499 -22.35 60.85 -57.10
C VAL A 499 -23.41 60.26 -58.02
N SER A 500 -24.08 61.11 -58.82
CA SER A 500 -25.13 60.67 -59.75
C SER A 500 -24.54 59.86 -60.91
N VAL A 501 -23.43 60.34 -61.50
CA VAL A 501 -22.68 59.63 -62.53
C VAL A 501 -22.18 58.28 -62.00
N ALA A 502 -21.58 58.26 -60.80
CA ALA A 502 -21.11 57.03 -60.16
C ALA A 502 -22.24 56.01 -59.94
N ARG A 503 -23.44 56.46 -59.55
CA ARG A 503 -24.62 55.59 -59.43
C ARG A 503 -25.02 55.00 -60.77
N THR A 504 -25.07 55.83 -61.82
CA THR A 504 -25.37 55.38 -63.19
C THR A 504 -24.37 54.33 -63.67
N MET A 505 -23.07 54.51 -63.37
CA MET A 505 -22.05 53.51 -63.68
C MET A 505 -22.33 52.17 -62.99
N LYS A 506 -22.67 52.17 -61.68
CA LYS A 506 -23.03 50.92 -60.97
C LYS A 506 -24.27 50.24 -61.55
N GLU A 507 -25.23 51.01 -62.06
CA GLU A 507 -26.45 50.46 -62.68
C GLU A 507 -26.19 49.85 -64.07
N VAL A 508 -25.29 50.45 -64.87
CA VAL A 508 -24.93 49.96 -66.21
C VAL A 508 -23.98 48.75 -66.15
N PHE A 509 -23.17 48.66 -65.10
CA PHE A 509 -22.18 47.62 -64.85
C PHE A 509 -22.50 46.81 -63.57
N PRO A 510 -23.58 46.02 -63.54
CA PRO A 510 -24.02 45.29 -62.36
C PRO A 510 -23.31 43.94 -62.17
N ARG A 511 -22.48 43.49 -63.11
CA ARG A 511 -21.88 42.15 -63.04
C ARG A 511 -20.82 42.10 -61.94
N GLU A 512 -20.69 40.95 -61.28
CA GLU A 512 -19.70 40.73 -60.23
C GLU A 512 -18.25 40.95 -60.69
N PHE A 513 -17.98 40.80 -61.99
CA PHE A 513 -16.66 40.99 -62.59
C PHE A 513 -16.48 42.35 -63.29
N ASP A 514 -17.52 43.19 -63.37
CA ASP A 514 -17.36 44.55 -63.88
C ASP A 514 -16.84 45.42 -62.74
N PHE A 515 -15.64 45.97 -62.90
CA PHE A 515 -15.02 46.77 -61.85
C PHE A 515 -15.10 48.25 -62.18
N VAL A 516 -15.71 49.05 -61.30
CA VAL A 516 -15.89 50.50 -61.49
C VAL A 516 -15.17 51.26 -60.38
N ALA A 517 -14.30 52.19 -60.77
CA ALA A 517 -13.56 53.04 -59.84
C ALA A 517 -13.60 54.52 -60.23
N ARG A 518 -13.45 55.38 -59.22
CA ARG A 518 -13.11 56.79 -59.44
C ARG A 518 -11.60 56.90 -59.56
N TYR A 519 -11.14 57.28 -60.74
CA TYR A 519 -9.72 57.31 -61.09
C TYR A 519 -9.03 58.59 -60.58
N GLY A 520 -9.74 59.72 -60.58
CA GLY A 520 -9.29 60.98 -59.97
C GLY A 520 -10.15 62.15 -60.38
N GLY A 521 -10.51 63.06 -59.46
CA GLY A 521 -11.34 64.23 -59.78
C GLY A 521 -12.68 63.83 -60.42
N GLU A 522 -12.84 64.16 -61.69
CA GLU A 522 -13.97 63.85 -62.58
C GLU A 522 -13.77 62.63 -63.48
N GLU A 523 -12.64 61.94 -63.35
CA GLU A 523 -12.27 60.76 -64.13
C GLU A 523 -12.71 59.48 -63.43
N PHE A 524 -13.27 58.56 -64.21
CA PHE A 524 -13.67 57.22 -63.80
C PHE A 524 -13.02 56.18 -64.69
N ALA A 525 -12.77 55.00 -64.13
CA ALA A 525 -12.17 53.89 -64.84
C ALA A 525 -12.98 52.62 -64.62
N ILE A 526 -13.12 51.83 -65.68
CA ILE A 526 -13.93 50.62 -65.68
C ILE A 526 -13.10 49.48 -66.29
N ILE A 527 -13.08 48.32 -65.62
CA ILE A 527 -12.42 47.10 -66.11
C ILE A 527 -13.49 46.07 -66.41
N LEU A 528 -13.47 45.52 -67.62
CA LEU A 528 -14.49 44.62 -68.17
C LEU A 528 -13.82 43.35 -68.73
N PRO A 529 -13.64 42.32 -67.89
CA PRO A 529 -13.06 41.05 -68.33
C PRO A 529 -13.98 40.32 -69.32
N GLY A 530 -13.41 39.81 -70.40
CA GLY A 530 -14.10 39.01 -71.40
C GLY A 530 -14.81 39.76 -72.52
N LEU A 531 -14.81 41.09 -72.49
CA LEU A 531 -15.47 41.88 -73.53
C LEU A 531 -14.52 42.17 -74.69
N ASP A 532 -15.04 41.97 -75.90
CA ASP A 532 -14.36 42.42 -77.10
C ASP A 532 -14.50 43.92 -77.36
N GLU A 533 -13.89 44.39 -78.44
CA GLU A 533 -13.88 45.81 -78.80
C GLU A 533 -15.28 46.37 -79.07
N GLN A 534 -16.13 45.59 -79.74
CA GLN A 534 -17.49 45.99 -80.10
C GLN A 534 -18.41 45.97 -78.90
N GLU A 535 -18.27 44.94 -78.05
CA GLU A 535 -19.02 44.81 -76.80
C GLU A 535 -18.65 45.92 -75.80
N ALA A 536 -17.36 46.22 -75.65
CA ALA A 536 -16.88 47.31 -74.80
C ALA A 536 -17.36 48.67 -75.31
N ALA A 537 -17.31 48.91 -76.62
CA ALA A 537 -17.82 50.14 -77.23
C ALA A 537 -19.33 50.28 -77.05
N ALA A 538 -20.11 49.20 -77.25
CA ALA A 538 -21.55 49.20 -77.04
C ALA A 538 -21.91 49.52 -75.58
N LYS A 539 -21.16 48.96 -74.61
CA LYS A 539 -21.32 49.26 -73.19
C LYS A 539 -20.93 50.69 -72.82
N ALA A 540 -19.85 51.20 -73.38
CA ALA A 540 -19.46 52.60 -73.21
C ALA A 540 -20.52 53.54 -73.79
N GLU A 541 -21.11 53.22 -74.94
CA GLU A 541 -22.16 54.01 -75.58
C GLU A 541 -23.47 53.97 -74.78
N GLU A 542 -23.82 52.81 -74.21
CA GLU A 542 -24.94 52.69 -73.25
C GLU A 542 -24.72 53.64 -72.06
N LEU A 543 -23.53 53.63 -71.44
CA LEU A 543 -23.22 54.52 -70.34
C LEU A 543 -23.23 56.00 -70.77
N ARG A 544 -22.67 56.33 -71.93
CA ARG A 544 -22.66 57.69 -72.49
C ARG A 544 -24.08 58.23 -72.67
N ALA A 545 -24.97 57.45 -73.29
CA ALA A 545 -26.37 57.82 -73.47
C ALA A 545 -27.08 58.02 -72.12
N ARG A 546 -26.86 57.09 -71.17
CA ARG A 546 -27.41 57.20 -69.81
C ARG A 546 -26.94 58.46 -69.08
N ILE A 547 -25.65 58.83 -69.20
CA ILE A 547 -25.11 60.05 -68.60
C ILE A 547 -25.69 61.30 -69.28
N ALA A 548 -25.79 61.31 -70.62
CA ALA A 548 -26.37 62.44 -71.34
C ALA A 548 -27.86 62.68 -71.00
N ASP A 549 -28.59 61.60 -70.67
CA ASP A 549 -29.99 61.66 -70.22
C ASP A 549 -30.14 62.01 -68.72
N LEU A 550 -29.03 62.14 -67.96
CA LEU A 550 -29.10 62.50 -66.55
C LEU A 550 -29.62 63.93 -66.39
N SER A 551 -30.78 64.03 -65.74
CA SER A 551 -31.39 65.30 -65.33
C SER A 551 -30.99 65.63 -63.89
N LEU A 552 -29.93 66.42 -63.72
CA LEU A 552 -29.48 66.87 -62.41
C LEU A 552 -30.31 68.08 -61.96
N ARG A 553 -31.11 67.92 -60.90
CA ARG A 553 -31.97 69.00 -60.38
C ARG A 553 -31.20 69.87 -59.39
N CYS A 554 -31.00 71.14 -59.72
CA CYS A 554 -30.39 72.13 -58.82
C CYS A 554 -31.22 73.42 -58.80
N GLY A 555 -31.67 73.85 -57.63
CA GLY A 555 -32.31 75.16 -57.44
C GLY A 555 -33.53 75.48 -58.33
N GLY A 556 -34.27 74.46 -58.80
CA GLY A 556 -35.40 74.62 -59.72
C GLY A 556 -35.05 74.55 -61.21
N SER A 557 -33.76 74.40 -61.55
CA SER A 557 -33.26 74.19 -62.91
C SER A 557 -32.82 72.73 -63.15
N VAL A 558 -32.94 72.27 -64.39
CA VAL A 558 -32.47 70.96 -64.85
C VAL A 558 -31.15 71.17 -65.58
N LEU A 559 -30.08 70.62 -65.02
CA LEU A 559 -28.75 70.64 -65.60
C LEU A 559 -28.49 69.32 -66.31
N SER A 560 -27.75 69.38 -67.42
CA SER A 560 -27.31 68.20 -68.17
C SER A 560 -25.79 68.17 -68.21
N VAL A 561 -25.24 66.97 -68.19
CA VAL A 561 -23.80 66.71 -68.30
C VAL A 561 -23.58 65.63 -69.33
N THR A 562 -22.47 65.72 -70.04
CA THR A 562 -22.02 64.68 -70.97
C THR A 562 -20.68 64.14 -70.50
N ALA A 563 -20.26 63.00 -71.04
CA ALA A 563 -18.95 62.45 -70.75
C ALA A 563 -18.31 61.93 -72.04
N SER A 564 -16.99 62.01 -72.10
CA SER A 564 -16.18 61.41 -73.16
C SER A 564 -15.58 60.10 -72.69
N PHE A 565 -15.43 59.14 -73.60
CA PHE A 565 -15.05 57.77 -73.29
C PHE A 565 -13.91 57.28 -74.19
N GLY A 566 -12.85 56.80 -73.58
CA GLY A 566 -11.77 56.06 -74.24
C GLY A 566 -11.83 54.59 -73.87
N ALA A 567 -12.01 53.72 -74.86
CA ALA A 567 -12.07 52.28 -74.69
C ALA A 567 -10.84 51.60 -75.29
N VAL A 568 -10.39 50.51 -74.68
CA VAL A 568 -9.42 49.57 -75.26
C VAL A 568 -9.88 48.15 -74.98
N SER A 569 -9.71 47.23 -75.92
CA SER A 569 -9.91 45.79 -75.72
C SER A 569 -8.75 45.03 -76.33
N LEU A 570 -8.09 44.19 -75.52
CA LEU A 570 -6.92 43.41 -75.94
C LEU A 570 -6.88 42.05 -75.26
N ILE A 571 -6.06 41.14 -75.77
CA ILE A 571 -5.61 39.96 -75.03
C ILE A 571 -4.21 40.29 -74.53
N ALA A 572 -4.01 40.30 -73.21
CA ALA A 572 -2.73 40.65 -72.63
C ALA A 572 -1.67 39.58 -72.94
N ASP A 573 -0.47 40.01 -73.29
CA ASP A 573 0.71 39.16 -73.39
C ASP A 573 1.58 39.27 -72.12
N SER A 574 2.70 38.55 -72.09
CA SER A 574 3.61 38.56 -70.94
C SER A 574 4.30 39.91 -70.67
N ASN A 575 4.26 40.84 -71.63
CA ASN A 575 4.92 42.15 -71.54
C ASN A 575 3.93 43.31 -71.35
N THR A 576 2.62 43.05 -71.43
CA THR A 576 1.58 44.06 -71.28
C THR A 576 1.58 44.58 -69.84
N ALA A 577 1.99 45.83 -69.63
CA ALA A 577 1.92 46.49 -68.34
C ALA A 577 0.57 47.20 -68.16
N ALA A 578 0.10 47.35 -66.92
CA ALA A 578 -1.10 48.13 -66.60
C ALA A 578 -1.06 49.55 -67.19
N LYS A 579 0.13 50.15 -67.19
CA LYS A 579 0.35 51.47 -67.79
C LYS A 579 0.08 51.49 -69.30
N ASP A 580 0.41 50.41 -70.02
CA ASP A 580 0.18 50.37 -71.46
C ASP A 580 -1.33 50.37 -71.77
N VAL A 581 -2.12 49.61 -71.00
CA VAL A 581 -3.58 49.55 -71.13
C VAL A 581 -4.21 50.90 -70.80
N THR A 582 -3.76 51.55 -69.71
CA THR A 582 -4.24 52.90 -69.34
C THR A 582 -3.88 53.93 -70.39
N ASP A 583 -2.65 53.91 -70.92
CA ASP A 583 -2.17 54.86 -71.93
C ASP A 583 -2.91 54.68 -73.27
N MET A 584 -3.32 53.46 -73.63
CA MET A 584 -4.17 53.20 -74.79
C MET A 584 -5.58 53.76 -74.61
N ALA A 585 -6.21 53.51 -73.46
CA ALA A 585 -7.52 54.05 -73.14
C ALA A 585 -7.49 55.60 -73.07
N ASP A 586 -6.41 56.18 -72.54
CA ASP A 586 -6.24 57.63 -72.42
C ASP A 586 -6.08 58.29 -73.79
N LYS A 587 -5.30 57.68 -74.70
CA LYS A 587 -5.22 58.14 -76.11
C LYS A 587 -6.58 58.13 -76.80
N ALA A 588 -7.38 57.07 -76.59
CA ALA A 588 -8.73 57.03 -77.13
C ALA A 588 -9.63 58.11 -76.51
N LEU A 589 -9.55 58.33 -75.19
CA LEU A 589 -10.30 59.37 -74.50
C LEU A 589 -9.91 60.77 -74.99
N TYR A 590 -8.62 61.01 -75.23
CA TYR A 590 -8.12 62.24 -75.81
C TYR A 590 -8.73 62.47 -77.21
N CYS A 591 -8.76 61.45 -78.07
CA CYS A 591 -9.45 61.55 -79.37
C CYS A 591 -10.95 61.84 -79.23
N ALA A 592 -11.63 61.26 -78.23
CA ALA A 592 -13.05 61.55 -77.98
C ALA A 592 -13.27 63.02 -77.58
N LYS A 593 -12.36 63.59 -76.80
CA LYS A 593 -12.40 65.00 -76.40
C LYS A 593 -12.16 65.95 -77.59
N ASP A 594 -11.24 65.60 -78.49
CA ASP A 594 -10.92 66.41 -79.68
C ASP A 594 -12.01 66.32 -80.77
N ASP A 595 -12.68 65.18 -80.89
CA ASP A 595 -13.77 64.94 -81.86
C ASP A 595 -15.12 65.58 -81.46
N GLY A 596 -15.10 66.55 -80.55
CA GLY A 596 -16.28 67.31 -80.13
C GLY A 596 -16.96 66.83 -78.85
N ARG A 597 -16.30 65.94 -78.07
CA ARG A 597 -16.80 65.40 -76.79
C ARG A 597 -18.10 64.60 -76.91
N ASN A 598 -18.64 64.15 -75.78
CA ASN A 598 -19.86 63.34 -75.72
C ASN A 598 -19.87 62.18 -76.74
N CYS A 599 -18.76 61.45 -76.83
CA CYS A 599 -18.62 60.33 -77.74
C CYS A 599 -17.70 59.25 -77.17
N VAL A 600 -17.81 58.06 -77.75
CA VAL A 600 -16.93 56.93 -77.47
C VAL A 600 -15.90 56.81 -78.57
N ARG A 601 -14.64 56.64 -78.19
CA ARG A 601 -13.56 56.24 -79.09
C ARG A 601 -12.90 54.99 -78.57
N VAL A 602 -12.55 54.11 -79.50
CA VAL A 602 -11.86 52.86 -79.19
C VAL A 602 -10.45 52.95 -79.75
N PHE A 603 -9.48 52.57 -78.93
CA PHE A 603 -8.09 52.51 -79.35
C PHE A 603 -7.92 51.37 -80.35
N SER A 604 -7.66 51.73 -81.61
CA SER A 604 -7.27 50.76 -82.63
C SER A 604 -5.76 50.91 -82.88
N PRO A 605 -4.95 49.86 -82.68
CA PRO A 605 -3.53 49.93 -83.04
C PRO A 605 -3.42 50.11 -84.55
N ALA A 606 -2.72 51.17 -84.99
CA ALA A 606 -2.46 51.39 -86.40
C ALA A 606 -1.78 50.14 -86.99
N VAL A 607 -2.47 49.48 -87.92
CA VAL A 607 -1.93 48.32 -88.65
C VAL A 607 -0.77 48.84 -89.50
N SER A 608 0.46 48.52 -89.10
CA SER A 608 1.67 48.71 -89.91
C SER A 608 1.90 47.52 -90.82
#